data_AF-V7ARD5-F1
#
_entry.id   AF-V7ARD5-F1
#
_cell.length_a   1.000
_cell.length_b   1.000
_cell.length_c   1.000
_cell.angle_alpha   90.00
_cell.angle_beta   90.00
_cell.angle_gamma   90.00
#
_symmetry.space_group_name_H-M   'P 1'
#
loop_
_entity.id
_entity.type
_entity.pdbx_description
1 polymer ?
#
loop_
_entity_poly.entity_id
_entity_poly.type
_entity_poly.pdbx_seq_one_letter_code
_entity_poly.pdbx_strand_id
1 'polypeptide(L)'
;FPERVPWVRYGGTYKDLSINLIWPGKDPASGADSIGTIPSALVTYAAIQALQPDLIINAGTTGGFKAKGASIGDIFIISGCAFHDRRIPIPGFDLYGVGLRKAFDTPNLIKELNLKITWIEESCKCIL
;
A
#
# COMPACT_ATOMS: atom_id res chain seq x y z
N PHE A 1 -18.53 5.79 -5.48
CA PHE A 1 -17.42 5.16 -6.23
C PHE A 1 -17.96 4.78 -7.59
N PRO A 2 -17.20 4.92 -8.69
CA PRO A 2 -17.81 4.89 -10.03
C PRO A 2 -18.51 3.55 -10.31
N GLU A 3 -19.67 3.58 -10.95
CA GLU A 3 -20.52 2.39 -11.15
C GLU A 3 -19.95 1.35 -12.15
N ARG A 4 -18.93 1.72 -12.93
CA ARG A 4 -18.39 0.89 -14.03
C ARG A 4 -17.06 0.22 -13.71
N VAL A 5 -16.62 0.27 -12.46
CA VAL A 5 -15.39 -0.37 -12.00
C VAL A 5 -15.71 -1.36 -10.90
N PRO A 6 -14.93 -2.45 -10.75
CA PRO A 6 -15.20 -3.48 -9.74
C PRO A 6 -14.89 -3.03 -8.30
N TRP A 7 -14.44 -1.79 -8.11
CA TRP A 7 -13.95 -1.28 -6.83
C TRP A 7 -15.07 -1.18 -5.80
N VAL A 8 -14.76 -1.59 -4.58
CA VAL A 8 -15.71 -1.54 -3.47
C VAL A 8 -15.19 -0.58 -2.42
N ARG A 9 -16.09 0.26 -1.91
CA ARG A 9 -15.84 1.17 -0.80
C ARG A 9 -16.79 0.84 0.35
N TYR A 10 -16.23 0.68 1.53
CA TYR A 10 -16.95 0.72 2.80
C TYR A 10 -16.57 2.02 3.50
N GLY A 11 -17.58 2.79 3.92
CA GLY A 11 -17.39 4.07 4.60
C GLY A 11 -18.08 4.07 5.94
N GLY A 12 -17.49 4.74 6.92
CA GLY A 12 -18.07 4.92 8.24
C GLY A 12 -17.31 5.94 9.06
N THR A 13 -17.81 6.21 10.26
CA THR A 13 -17.16 7.11 11.21
C THR A 13 -16.79 6.33 12.45
N TYR A 14 -15.57 6.52 12.93
CA TYR A 14 -15.12 6.01 14.22
C TYR A 14 -14.55 7.15 15.04
N LYS A 15 -15.20 7.46 16.17
CA LYS A 15 -14.95 8.69 16.93
C LYS A 15 -15.09 9.92 16.01
N ASP A 16 -14.03 10.71 15.88
CA ASP A 16 -13.91 11.90 15.05
C ASP A 16 -13.28 11.62 13.66
N LEU A 17 -13.00 10.35 13.33
CA LEU A 17 -12.37 9.95 12.08
C LEU A 17 -13.38 9.44 11.06
N SER A 18 -13.31 9.98 9.83
CA SER A 18 -13.98 9.43 8.65
C SER A 18 -13.11 8.33 8.06
N ILE A 19 -13.56 7.07 8.16
CA ILE A 19 -12.81 5.91 7.70
C ILE A 19 -13.42 5.40 6.39
N ASN A 20 -12.55 5.21 5.39
CA ASN A 20 -12.92 4.64 4.11
C ASN A 20 -12.01 3.43 3.83
N LEU A 21 -12.58 2.23 3.83
CA LEU A 21 -11.91 1.02 3.37
C LEU A 21 -12.25 0.81 1.90
N ILE A 22 -11.22 0.77 1.06
CA ILE A 22 -11.38 0.66 -0.38
C ILE A 22 -10.48 -0.46 -0.88
N TRP A 23 -11.02 -1.32 -1.74
CA TRP A 23 -10.24 -2.35 -2.40
C TRP A 23 -10.66 -2.51 -3.87
N PRO A 24 -9.76 -3.02 -4.75
CA PRO A 24 -10.02 -3.10 -6.18
C PRO A 24 -11.14 -4.07 -6.58
N GLY A 25 -11.63 -4.89 -5.67
CA GLY A 25 -12.65 -5.90 -5.95
C GLY A 25 -12.13 -7.03 -6.84
N LYS A 26 -13.06 -7.71 -7.53
CA LYS A 26 -12.77 -8.91 -8.31
C LYS A 26 -12.60 -8.60 -9.79
N ASP A 27 -11.64 -9.29 -10.42
CA ASP A 27 -11.50 -9.30 -11.87
C ASP A 27 -12.73 -9.99 -12.51
N PRO A 28 -13.46 -9.35 -13.44
CA PRO A 28 -14.67 -9.91 -14.02
C PRO A 28 -14.46 -11.20 -14.84
N ALA A 29 -13.25 -11.41 -15.40
CA ALA A 29 -12.98 -12.56 -16.24
C ALA A 29 -12.66 -13.83 -15.42
N SER A 30 -11.89 -13.68 -14.34
CA SER A 30 -11.42 -14.80 -13.50
C SER A 30 -12.19 -14.97 -12.19
N GLY A 31 -12.86 -13.93 -11.70
CA GLY A 31 -13.49 -13.91 -10.38
C GLY A 31 -12.51 -13.86 -9.20
N ALA A 32 -11.20 -13.79 -9.47
CA ALA A 32 -10.15 -13.59 -8.48
C ALA A 32 -10.08 -12.13 -8.04
N ASP A 33 -9.45 -11.86 -6.90
CA ASP A 33 -9.21 -10.48 -6.46
C ASP A 33 -8.24 -9.78 -7.41
N SER A 34 -8.55 -8.54 -7.77
CA SER A 34 -7.70 -7.69 -8.63
C SER A 34 -6.48 -7.21 -7.84
N ILE A 35 -5.50 -8.08 -7.68
CA ILE A 35 -4.24 -7.82 -6.98
C ILE A 35 -3.19 -7.16 -7.90
N GLY A 36 -2.13 -6.62 -7.30
CA GLY A 36 -0.98 -6.07 -8.01
C GLY A 36 -0.98 -4.55 -8.15
N THR A 37 0.07 -4.05 -8.80
CA THR A 37 0.42 -2.61 -8.76
C THR A 37 -0.56 -1.75 -9.54
N ILE A 38 -1.12 -2.26 -10.64
CA ILE A 38 -2.03 -1.51 -11.51
C ILE A 38 -3.40 -1.29 -10.84
N PRO A 39 -4.13 -2.32 -10.35
CA PRO A 39 -5.39 -2.08 -9.65
C PRO A 39 -5.22 -1.22 -8.39
N SER A 40 -4.14 -1.43 -7.64
CA SER A 40 -3.80 -0.63 -6.45
C SER A 40 -3.56 0.84 -6.79
N ALA A 41 -2.78 1.14 -7.83
CA ALA A 41 -2.52 2.52 -8.23
C ALA A 41 -3.78 3.25 -8.69
N LEU A 42 -4.63 2.58 -9.50
CA LEU A 42 -5.87 3.17 -10.01
C LEU A 42 -6.87 3.47 -8.90
N VAL A 43 -7.07 2.52 -7.98
CA VAL A 43 -8.03 2.70 -6.88
C VAL A 43 -7.55 3.77 -5.91
N THR A 44 -6.24 3.82 -5.60
CA THR A 44 -5.65 4.86 -4.75
C THR A 44 -5.80 6.24 -5.39
N TYR A 45 -5.48 6.38 -6.67
CA TYR A 45 -5.65 7.64 -7.39
C TYR A 45 -7.10 8.12 -7.35
N ALA A 46 -8.05 7.24 -7.69
CA ALA A 46 -9.47 7.59 -7.68
C ALA A 46 -10.00 7.91 -6.27
N ALA A 47 -9.53 7.18 -5.25
CA ALA A 47 -9.86 7.45 -3.85
C ALA A 47 -9.39 8.84 -3.41
N ILE A 48 -8.15 9.22 -3.76
CA ILE A 48 -7.63 10.55 -3.46
C ILE A 48 -8.49 11.62 -4.12
N GLN A 49 -8.76 11.50 -5.41
CA GLN A 49 -9.55 12.50 -6.14
C GLN A 49 -10.96 12.65 -5.55
N ALA A 50 -11.62 11.54 -5.23
CA ALA A 50 -13.01 11.53 -4.81
C ALA A 50 -13.21 11.84 -3.32
N LEU A 51 -12.25 11.48 -2.46
CA LEU A 51 -12.41 11.56 -1.00
C LEU A 51 -11.51 12.60 -0.34
N GLN A 52 -10.44 13.03 -1.01
CA GLN A 52 -9.45 13.97 -0.48
C GLN A 52 -9.02 13.61 0.96
N PRO A 53 -8.55 12.37 1.21
CA PRO A 53 -8.22 11.91 2.57
C PRO A 53 -6.98 12.63 3.11
N ASP A 54 -6.93 12.84 4.43
CA ASP A 54 -5.76 13.40 5.11
C ASP A 54 -4.59 12.38 5.20
N LEU A 55 -4.89 11.08 5.19
CA LEU A 55 -3.93 9.99 5.34
C LEU A 55 -4.38 8.74 4.58
N ILE A 56 -3.45 8.05 3.92
CA ILE A 56 -3.72 6.78 3.22
C ILE A 56 -2.95 5.64 3.89
N ILE A 57 -3.68 4.69 4.48
CA ILE A 57 -3.08 3.47 5.02
C ILE A 57 -3.24 2.34 4.03
N ASN A 58 -2.11 1.77 3.60
CA ASN A 58 -2.08 0.60 2.76
C ASN A 58 -1.75 -0.64 3.59
N ALA A 59 -2.77 -1.45 3.86
CA ALA A 59 -2.67 -2.62 4.73
C ALA A 59 -2.89 -3.91 3.94
N GLY A 60 -2.06 -4.91 4.20
CA GLY A 60 -2.19 -6.23 3.58
C GLY A 60 -1.13 -7.22 4.06
N THR A 61 -1.32 -8.49 3.77
CA THR A 61 -0.36 -9.56 4.09
C THR A 61 0.85 -9.48 3.16
N THR A 62 2.05 -9.79 3.64
CA THR A 62 3.27 -9.81 2.81
C THR A 62 4.21 -10.95 3.20
N GLY A 63 5.10 -11.32 2.29
CA GLY A 63 6.23 -12.16 2.61
C GLY A 63 7.27 -11.40 3.45
N GLY A 64 8.02 -12.13 4.28
CA GLY A 64 9.09 -11.58 5.10
C GLY A 64 10.33 -12.46 5.03
N PHE A 65 11.50 -11.85 5.10
CA PHE A 65 12.76 -12.57 5.13
C PHE A 65 13.13 -12.92 6.59
N LYS A 66 13.15 -14.21 6.93
CA LYS A 66 13.64 -14.68 8.25
C LYS A 66 15.06 -14.18 8.55
N ALA A 67 15.92 -14.11 7.53
CA ALA A 67 17.27 -13.56 7.64
C ALA A 67 17.31 -12.07 8.03
N LYS A 68 16.19 -11.35 7.92
CA LYS A 68 16.00 -9.96 8.34
C LYS A 68 15.16 -9.84 9.62
N GLY A 69 14.94 -10.95 10.34
CA GLY A 69 14.22 -10.96 11.62
C GLY A 69 12.69 -10.99 11.51
N ALA A 70 12.15 -11.23 10.31
CA ALA A 70 10.71 -11.42 10.13
C ALA A 70 10.26 -12.84 10.51
N SER A 71 9.15 -12.92 11.20
CA SER A 71 8.43 -14.13 11.60
C SER A 71 6.99 -14.10 11.10
N ILE A 72 6.38 -15.27 10.92
CA ILE A 72 4.95 -15.36 10.59
C ILE A 72 4.14 -14.69 11.71
N GLY A 73 3.17 -13.85 11.33
CA GLY A 73 2.33 -13.12 12.27
C GLY A 73 2.91 -11.77 12.74
N ASP A 74 4.15 -11.43 12.36
CA ASP A 74 4.68 -10.10 12.61
C ASP A 74 3.88 -9.03 11.86
N ILE A 75 3.67 -7.90 12.54
CA ILE A 75 3.09 -6.68 11.97
C ILE A 75 4.21 -5.64 11.89
N PHE A 76 4.34 -5.02 10.72
CA PHE A 76 5.38 -4.03 10.44
C PHE A 76 4.78 -2.68 10.08
N ILE A 77 5.41 -1.61 10.55
CA ILE A 77 5.29 -0.26 9.99
C ILE A 77 6.35 -0.12 8.89
N ILE A 78 5.91 0.26 7.70
CA ILE A 78 6.82 0.45 6.56
C ILE A 78 7.44 1.84 6.65
N SER A 79 8.77 1.92 6.62
CA SER A 79 9.50 3.20 6.57
C SER A 79 9.81 3.67 5.14
N GLY A 80 9.74 2.77 4.16
CA GLY A 80 9.83 3.10 2.75
C GLY A 80 9.65 1.89 1.85
N CYS A 81 9.53 2.14 0.55
CA CYS A 81 9.32 1.12 -0.46
C CYS A 81 10.17 1.32 -1.73
N ALA A 82 10.37 0.22 -2.45
CA ALA A 82 11.02 0.18 -3.77
C ALA A 82 10.45 -0.96 -4.64
N PHE A 83 10.74 -0.95 -5.94
CA PHE A 83 10.47 -2.04 -6.88
C PHE A 83 11.72 -2.86 -7.16
N HIS A 84 11.58 -4.18 -7.16
CA HIS A 84 12.67 -5.11 -7.50
C HIS A 84 12.56 -5.69 -8.91
N ASP A 85 11.40 -5.55 -9.55
CA ASP A 85 11.05 -6.15 -10.83
C ASP A 85 11.18 -5.18 -12.03
N ARG A 86 11.35 -3.87 -11.78
CA ARG A 86 11.48 -2.82 -12.79
C ARG A 86 12.95 -2.52 -13.14
N ARG A 87 13.60 -3.45 -13.83
CA ARG A 87 15.03 -3.34 -14.20
C ARG A 87 15.19 -2.64 -15.55
N ILE A 88 15.73 -1.42 -15.55
CA ILE A 88 15.96 -0.63 -16.76
C ILE A 88 17.44 -0.24 -16.83
N PRO A 89 18.27 -0.90 -17.65
CA PRO A 89 19.72 -0.68 -17.69
C PRO A 89 20.08 0.55 -18.55
N ILE A 90 19.43 1.68 -18.29
CA ILE A 90 19.67 2.97 -18.95
C ILE A 90 19.98 3.98 -17.84
N PRO A 91 21.10 4.73 -17.91
CA PRO A 91 21.46 5.70 -16.87
C PRO A 91 20.31 6.66 -16.51
N GLY A 92 19.97 6.74 -15.22
CA GLY A 92 18.87 7.56 -14.70
C GLY A 92 17.52 6.84 -14.68
N PHE A 93 17.27 5.91 -15.61
CA PHE A 93 16.06 5.09 -15.62
C PHE A 93 16.16 3.89 -14.67
N ASP A 94 17.38 3.47 -14.33
CA ASP A 94 17.65 2.49 -13.28
C ASP A 94 17.08 2.95 -11.93
N LEU A 95 17.35 4.20 -11.53
CA LEU A 95 16.81 4.80 -10.32
C LEU A 95 15.29 4.99 -10.38
N TYR A 96 14.77 5.40 -11.55
CA TYR A 96 13.33 5.46 -11.79
C TYR A 96 12.65 4.09 -11.63
N GLY A 97 13.27 3.04 -12.16
CA GLY A 97 12.81 1.66 -12.06
C GLY A 97 12.71 1.21 -10.61
N VAL A 98 13.78 1.41 -9.82
CA VAL A 98 13.78 1.13 -8.37
C VAL A 98 12.69 1.93 -7.65
N GLY A 99 12.47 3.19 -8.02
CA GLY A 99 11.33 3.97 -7.57
C GLY A 99 11.29 4.16 -6.04
N LEU A 100 12.44 4.40 -5.41
CA LEU A 100 12.54 4.51 -3.96
C LEU A 100 11.68 5.67 -3.41
N ARG A 101 10.85 5.36 -2.41
CA ARG A 101 9.98 6.32 -1.70
C ARG A 101 10.02 6.05 -0.21
N LYS A 102 10.03 7.12 0.60
CA LYS A 102 9.85 7.04 2.06
C LYS A 102 8.35 7.05 2.37
N ALA A 103 7.95 6.30 3.38
CA ALA A 103 6.62 6.40 3.95
C ALA A 103 6.51 7.64 4.86
N PHE A 104 5.29 8.04 5.19
CA PHE A 104 5.03 9.11 6.16
C PHE A 104 5.59 8.75 7.54
N ASP A 105 6.29 9.69 8.19
CA ASP A 105 6.95 9.43 9.47
C ASP A 105 5.94 9.42 10.62
N THR A 106 5.95 8.35 11.43
CA THR A 106 4.98 8.12 12.51
C THR A 106 5.65 7.65 13.80
N PRO A 107 6.62 8.41 14.35
CA PRO A 107 7.46 7.94 15.46
C PRO A 107 6.65 7.65 16.74
N ASN A 108 5.61 8.45 17.00
CA ASN A 108 4.73 8.23 18.16
C ASN A 108 3.90 6.95 18.00
N LEU A 109 3.39 6.67 16.80
CA LEU A 109 2.63 5.43 16.52
C LEU A 109 3.52 4.20 16.72
N ILE A 110 4.73 4.24 16.18
CA ILE A 110 5.69 3.14 16.28
C ILE A 110 6.05 2.88 17.75
N LYS A 111 6.31 3.94 18.51
CA LYS A 111 6.63 3.85 19.95
C LYS A 111 5.46 3.30 20.75
N GLU A 112 4.25 3.81 20.52
CA GLU A 112 3.05 3.43 21.29
C GLU A 112 2.63 1.99 21.01
N LEU A 113 2.65 1.56 19.75
CA LEU A 113 2.23 0.21 19.35
C LEU A 113 3.36 -0.83 19.44
N ASN A 114 4.60 -0.40 19.71
CA ASN A 114 5.79 -1.23 19.76
C ASN A 114 5.94 -2.18 18.55
N LEU A 115 5.70 -1.63 17.35
CA LEU A 115 5.73 -2.39 16.09
C LEU A 115 7.12 -2.39 15.46
N LYS A 116 7.44 -3.47 14.75
CA LYS A 116 8.67 -3.58 13.97
C LYS A 116 8.64 -2.60 12.79
N ILE A 117 9.78 -2.01 12.45
CA ILE A 117 9.91 -1.11 11.29
C ILE A 117 10.71 -1.82 10.20
N THR A 118 10.31 -1.73 8.94
CA THR A 118 11.08 -2.26 7.82
C THR A 118 10.86 -1.51 6.51
N TRP A 119 11.72 -1.76 5.54
CA TRP A 119 11.46 -1.46 4.13
C TRP A 119 10.66 -2.59 3.49
N ILE A 120 9.86 -2.26 2.48
CA ILE A 120 9.17 -3.24 1.65
C ILE A 120 9.61 -3.16 0.19
N GLU A 121 9.82 -4.32 -0.41
CA GLU A 121 10.05 -4.46 -1.85
C GLU A 121 8.74 -4.92 -2.47
N GLU A 122 8.27 -4.19 -3.50
CA GLU A 122 6.94 -4.25 -4.14
C GLU A 122 5.94 -3.19 -3.62
N SER A 123 5.57 -2.24 -4.50
CA SER A 123 4.94 -0.98 -4.09
C SER A 123 3.43 -1.01 -3.87
N CYS A 124 2.77 -2.15 -3.98
CA CYS A 124 1.32 -2.22 -3.74
C CYS A 124 0.96 -1.88 -2.29
N LYS A 125 1.94 -1.59 -1.41
CA LYS A 125 1.87 -1.56 0.06
C LYS A 125 2.51 -0.33 0.71
N CYS A 126 2.62 0.80 0.00
CA CYS A 126 3.15 2.03 0.58
C CYS A 126 2.03 2.94 1.09
N ILE A 127 2.17 3.42 2.33
CA ILE A 127 1.37 4.50 2.94
C ILE A 127 1.88 5.81 2.31
N LEU A 128 0.99 6.55 1.65
CA LEU A 128 1.25 7.92 1.20
C LEU A 128 0.75 8.90 2.26
#